data_AF-A0A968XD09-F1
#
_entry.id   AF-A0A968XD09-F1
#
_cell.length_a   1.000
_cell.length_b   1.000
_cell.length_c   1.000
_cell.angle_alpha   90.00
_cell.angle_beta   90.00
_cell.angle_gamma   90.00
#
_symmetry.space_group_name_H-M   'P 1'
#
loop_
_entity.id
_entity.type
_entity.pdbx_description
1 polymer ?
#
loop_
_entity_poly.entity_id
_entity_poly.type
_entity_poly.pdbx_seq_one_letter_code
_entity_poly.pdbx_strand_id
1 'polypeptide(L)'
;MGGGSAEDAAPTGLRTKPRLLPVALAAGAVGLKLTALPLLMFSALYYLVRSGTVGILRRGLTAGSIALLFLLPLMASSVVTSGCPLYPSALLCLDLPWSPSAQSVKDVAAGTHGWTTWYGTPPQGMPAWLWAVGRWLTTDRSELITGLLIVGAILWVAVQLLRQANRRKKMAGPGPNQTPVELWIAALGLFGIAFLMVTTPFFRFSVAYIVLLLAVGASNLNLPVARLTNQFKLRRFVMLGAITLVIPVVLLSLQRQHFGNLVMPPPMRFTQVIARQTNGITYLAPASGDIPNTQDKDMCWSVPVPCTYDISRDVYLRDPRLGLAGGFVRDRPAQSR
;
A
#
# COMPACT_ATOMS: atom_id res chain seq x y z
N MET A 1 50.01 -27.62 40.50
CA MET A 1 48.63 -28.10 40.21
C MET A 1 47.76 -26.87 40.02
N GLY A 2 47.68 -26.37 38.78
CA GLY A 2 46.95 -25.17 38.42
C GLY A 2 45.59 -25.54 37.82
N GLY A 3 44.52 -25.18 38.51
CA GLY A 3 43.15 -25.30 38.00
C GLY A 3 42.90 -24.21 36.96
N GLY A 4 42.97 -24.58 35.68
CA GLY A 4 42.54 -23.74 34.58
C GLY A 4 41.02 -23.62 34.60
N SER A 5 40.55 -22.43 34.97
CA SER A 5 39.16 -21.99 34.93
C SER A 5 38.58 -22.17 33.53
N ALA A 6 37.53 -22.99 33.46
CA ALA A 6 36.74 -23.23 32.27
C ALA A 6 36.23 -21.89 31.71
N GLU A 7 36.69 -21.63 30.51
CA GLU A 7 36.27 -20.65 29.54
C GLU A 7 34.73 -20.61 29.45
N ASP A 8 34.13 -19.61 30.11
CA ASP A 8 32.74 -19.19 29.91
C ASP A 8 32.58 -18.71 28.46
N ALA A 9 32.35 -19.66 27.56
CA ALA A 9 32.00 -19.39 26.17
C ALA A 9 30.71 -18.58 26.15
N ALA A 10 30.85 -17.27 25.91
CA ALA A 10 29.74 -16.34 25.76
C ALA A 10 28.70 -16.94 24.80
N PRO A 11 27.40 -16.89 25.15
CA PRO A 11 26.35 -17.53 24.37
C PRO A 11 26.42 -17.03 22.93
N THR A 12 26.83 -17.93 22.05
CA THR A 12 26.92 -17.71 20.61
C THR A 12 25.59 -17.13 20.15
N GLY A 13 25.66 -15.89 19.64
CA GLY A 13 24.50 -15.02 19.47
C GLY A 13 23.30 -15.73 18.88
N LEU A 14 22.15 -15.61 19.57
CA LEU A 14 20.84 -16.13 19.19
C LEU A 14 20.57 -15.92 17.70
N ARG A 15 20.91 -16.93 16.90
CA ARG A 15 20.65 -16.95 15.47
C ARG A 15 19.16 -17.23 15.33
N THR A 16 18.35 -16.17 15.37
CA THR A 16 16.91 -16.26 15.24
C THR A 16 16.58 -16.97 13.94
N LYS A 17 15.94 -18.14 14.04
CA LYS A 17 15.47 -18.90 12.88
C LYS A 17 14.51 -17.99 12.09
N PRO A 18 14.68 -17.85 10.77
CA PRO A 18 13.79 -17.02 9.96
C PRO A 18 12.36 -17.55 10.12
N ARG A 19 11.45 -16.68 10.56
CA ARG A 19 10.05 -17.04 10.80
C ARG A 19 9.25 -16.76 9.53
N LEU A 20 8.25 -17.62 9.30
CA LEU A 20 7.33 -17.52 8.15
C LEU A 20 6.22 -16.48 8.37
N LEU A 21 6.02 -16.08 9.63
CA LEU A 21 4.99 -15.13 10.05
C LEU A 21 5.01 -13.81 9.26
N PRO A 22 6.16 -13.14 9.00
CA PRO A 22 6.17 -11.90 8.22
C PRO A 22 5.66 -12.08 6.78
N VAL A 23 5.92 -13.23 6.15
CA VAL A 23 5.43 -13.54 4.80
C VAL A 23 3.91 -13.70 4.81
N ALA A 24 3.38 -14.44 5.78
CA ALA A 24 1.93 -14.62 5.92
C ALA A 24 1.20 -13.28 6.16
N LEU A 25 1.72 -12.45 7.07
CA LEU A 25 1.17 -11.13 7.35
C LEU A 25 1.24 -10.21 6.12
N ALA A 26 2.36 -10.25 5.38
CA ALA A 26 2.52 -9.47 4.16
C ALA A 26 1.56 -9.94 3.05
N ALA A 27 1.33 -11.24 2.92
CA ALA A 27 0.36 -11.79 1.97
C ALA A 27 -1.07 -11.36 2.30
N GLY A 28 -1.45 -11.39 3.58
CA GLY A 28 -2.72 -10.83 4.05
C GLY A 28 -2.85 -9.34 3.75
N ALA A 29 -1.77 -8.55 3.97
CA ALA A 29 -1.76 -7.13 3.65
C ALA A 29 -1.94 -6.86 2.14
N VAL A 30 -1.35 -7.68 1.26
CA VAL A 30 -1.58 -7.62 -0.20
C VAL A 30 -3.02 -7.96 -0.55
N GLY A 31 -3.60 -8.96 0.11
CA GLY A 31 -5.01 -9.33 -0.04
C GLY A 31 -5.98 -8.18 0.28
N LEU A 32 -5.62 -7.32 1.24
CA LEU A 32 -6.37 -6.10 1.55
C LEU A 32 -6.06 -4.97 0.57
N LYS A 33 -4.81 -4.87 0.10
CA LYS A 33 -4.36 -3.78 -0.77
C LYS A 33 -3.12 -4.14 -1.57
N LEU A 34 -3.25 -4.13 -2.89
CA LEU A 34 -2.15 -4.43 -3.81
C LEU A 34 -0.92 -3.52 -3.63
N THR A 35 -1.08 -2.32 -3.07
CA THR A 35 0.05 -1.42 -2.75
C THR A 35 1.01 -1.97 -1.68
N ALA A 36 0.64 -3.06 -0.99
CA ALA A 36 1.51 -3.78 -0.06
C ALA A 36 2.43 -4.81 -0.75
N LEU A 37 2.44 -4.89 -2.09
CA LEU A 37 3.29 -5.84 -2.82
C LEU A 37 4.79 -5.75 -2.47
N PRO A 38 5.39 -4.55 -2.31
CA PRO A 38 6.75 -4.40 -1.77
C PRO A 38 6.99 -5.17 -0.47
N LEU A 39 6.03 -5.14 0.46
CA LEU A 39 6.13 -5.81 1.76
C LEU A 39 6.19 -7.33 1.59
N LEU A 40 5.36 -7.91 0.71
CA LEU A 40 5.38 -9.34 0.42
C LEU A 40 6.70 -9.75 -0.26
N MET A 41 7.15 -8.99 -1.25
CA MET A 41 8.39 -9.25 -1.96
C MET A 41 9.60 -9.26 -1.02
N PHE A 42 9.76 -8.21 -0.20
CA PHE A 42 10.91 -8.12 0.71
C PHE A 42 10.84 -9.11 1.87
N SER A 43 9.65 -9.40 2.42
CA SER A 43 9.52 -10.40 3.48
C SER A 43 9.83 -11.81 2.97
N ALA A 44 9.37 -12.16 1.77
CA ALA A 44 9.70 -13.42 1.11
C ALA A 44 11.19 -13.50 0.79
N LEU A 45 11.77 -12.46 0.18
CA LEU A 45 13.19 -12.42 -0.14
C LEU A 45 14.06 -12.53 1.12
N TYR A 46 13.71 -11.81 2.18
CA TYR A 46 14.40 -11.90 3.47
C TYR A 46 14.32 -13.32 4.06
N TYR A 47 13.13 -13.94 4.03
CA TYR A 47 12.93 -15.32 4.49
C TYR A 47 13.81 -16.33 3.72
N LEU A 48 13.92 -16.16 2.39
CA LEU A 48 14.73 -17.01 1.52
C LEU A 48 16.23 -16.76 1.72
N VAL A 49 16.69 -15.51 1.69
CA VAL A 49 18.11 -15.18 1.86
C VAL A 49 18.62 -15.61 3.23
N ARG A 50 17.82 -15.44 4.29
CA ARG A 50 18.21 -15.85 5.65
C ARG A 50 18.17 -17.37 5.86
N SER A 51 17.57 -18.12 4.94
CA SER A 51 17.45 -19.56 5.06
C SER A 51 18.72 -20.36 4.74
N GLY A 52 19.67 -19.74 4.03
CA GLY A 52 20.81 -20.45 3.43
C GLY A 52 20.43 -21.20 2.15
N THR A 53 21.42 -21.78 1.48
CA THR A 53 21.22 -22.51 0.20
C THR A 53 20.48 -23.84 0.41
N VAL A 54 20.76 -24.53 1.51
CA VAL A 54 20.14 -25.82 1.83
C VAL A 54 18.67 -25.62 2.22
N GLY A 55 17.76 -26.04 1.33
CA GLY A 55 16.32 -25.99 1.56
C GLY A 55 15.62 -24.72 1.09
N ILE A 56 16.29 -23.87 0.28
CA ILE A 56 15.67 -22.67 -0.30
C ILE A 56 14.42 -23.00 -1.13
N LEU A 57 14.45 -24.09 -1.91
CA LEU A 57 13.31 -24.55 -2.71
C LEU A 57 12.11 -24.91 -1.84
N ARG A 58 12.31 -25.77 -0.83
CA ARG A 58 11.25 -26.17 0.10
C ARG A 58 10.63 -24.96 0.80
N ARG A 59 11.46 -24.01 1.23
CA ARG A 59 11.00 -22.78 1.88
C ARG A 59 10.31 -21.84 0.91
N GLY A 60 10.78 -21.73 -0.33
CA GLY A 60 10.13 -21.00 -1.41
C GLY A 60 8.75 -21.55 -1.71
N LEU A 61 8.62 -22.87 -1.85
CA LEU A 61 7.33 -23.53 -2.02
C LEU A 61 6.41 -23.29 -0.82
N THR A 62 6.93 -23.34 0.40
CA THR A 62 6.14 -23.07 1.61
C THR A 62 5.65 -21.61 1.65
N ALA A 63 6.55 -20.65 1.39
CA ALA A 63 6.23 -19.23 1.35
C ALA A 63 5.23 -18.91 0.23
N GLY A 64 5.44 -19.48 -0.96
CA GLY A 64 4.55 -19.35 -2.11
C GLY A 64 3.18 -19.96 -1.85
N SER A 65 3.11 -21.14 -1.24
CA SER A 65 1.83 -21.79 -0.89
C SER A 65 1.04 -20.97 0.12
N ILE A 66 1.70 -20.39 1.12
CA ILE A 66 1.04 -19.50 2.08
C ILE A 66 0.59 -18.21 1.39
N ALA A 67 1.44 -17.58 0.59
CA ALA A 67 1.05 -16.38 -0.13
C ALA A 67 -0.16 -16.65 -1.02
N LEU A 68 -0.16 -17.76 -1.76
CA LEU A 68 -1.28 -18.18 -2.60
C LEU A 68 -2.54 -18.42 -1.77
N LEU A 69 -2.46 -19.12 -0.63
CA LEU A 69 -3.61 -19.37 0.23
C LEU A 69 -4.29 -18.07 0.69
N PHE A 70 -3.51 -17.05 1.05
CA PHE A 70 -4.04 -15.74 1.47
C PHE A 70 -4.56 -14.90 0.29
N LEU A 71 -3.98 -15.03 -0.89
CA LEU A 71 -4.37 -14.27 -2.08
C LEU A 71 -5.51 -14.91 -2.89
N LEU A 72 -5.74 -16.22 -2.71
CA LEU A 72 -6.74 -16.97 -3.46
C LEU A 72 -8.16 -16.37 -3.35
N PRO A 73 -8.66 -15.96 -2.16
CA PRO A 73 -9.99 -15.35 -2.07
C PRO A 73 -10.10 -14.06 -2.88
N LEU A 74 -9.06 -13.22 -2.84
CA LEU A 74 -9.00 -11.99 -3.64
C LEU A 74 -9.02 -12.35 -5.13
N MET A 75 -8.11 -13.22 -5.59
CA MET A 75 -8.02 -13.61 -6.99
C MET A 75 -9.31 -14.23 -7.52
N ALA A 76 -9.95 -15.11 -6.74
CA ALA A 76 -11.24 -15.70 -7.09
C ALA A 76 -12.32 -14.62 -7.21
N SER A 77 -12.41 -13.70 -6.25
CA SER A 77 -13.38 -12.60 -6.32
C SER A 77 -13.13 -11.67 -7.52
N SER A 78 -11.88 -11.41 -7.87
CA SER A 78 -11.50 -10.59 -9.02
C SER A 78 -11.79 -11.29 -10.35
N VAL A 79 -11.58 -12.61 -10.46
CA VAL A 79 -12.00 -13.38 -11.64
C VAL A 79 -13.51 -13.35 -11.80
N VAL A 80 -14.28 -13.57 -10.73
CA VAL A 80 -15.74 -13.54 -10.80
C VAL A 80 -16.26 -12.16 -11.19
N THR A 81 -15.68 -11.08 -10.66
CA THR A 81 -16.18 -9.72 -10.88
C THR A 81 -15.70 -9.09 -12.18
N SER A 82 -14.45 -9.32 -12.59
CA SER A 82 -13.84 -8.64 -13.72
C SER A 82 -13.20 -9.57 -14.75
N GLY A 83 -13.24 -10.88 -14.55
CA GLY A 83 -12.51 -11.85 -15.37
C GLY A 83 -11.00 -11.83 -15.18
N CYS A 84 -10.45 -11.01 -14.29
CA CYS A 84 -9.01 -10.82 -14.12
C CYS A 84 -8.59 -11.13 -12.68
N PRO A 85 -7.68 -12.09 -12.43
CA PRO A 85 -7.26 -12.44 -11.07
C PRO A 85 -6.58 -11.30 -10.31
N LEU A 86 -5.98 -10.33 -11.02
CA LEU A 86 -5.20 -9.24 -10.45
C LEU A 86 -5.67 -7.87 -10.99
N TYR A 87 -6.97 -7.66 -11.15
CA TYR A 87 -7.53 -6.39 -11.62
C TYR A 87 -6.96 -5.18 -10.83
N PRO A 88 -6.57 -4.06 -11.49
CA PRO A 88 -6.77 -3.72 -12.90
C PRO A 88 -5.66 -4.21 -13.85
N SER A 89 -4.84 -5.19 -13.46
CA SER A 89 -3.88 -5.80 -14.39
C SER A 89 -4.60 -6.63 -15.45
N ALA A 90 -4.27 -6.40 -16.72
CA ALA A 90 -4.71 -7.23 -17.84
C ALA A 90 -4.01 -8.61 -17.88
N LEU A 91 -3.05 -8.84 -16.98
CA LEU A 91 -2.28 -10.08 -16.91
C LEU A 91 -3.18 -11.21 -16.39
N LEU A 92 -3.27 -12.31 -17.16
CA LEU A 92 -4.11 -13.49 -16.86
C LEU A 92 -5.63 -13.22 -16.86
N CYS A 93 -6.10 -12.17 -17.54
CA CYS A 93 -7.53 -12.02 -17.75
C CYS A 93 -8.08 -13.16 -18.62
N LEU A 94 -9.24 -13.66 -18.23
CA LEU A 94 -10.01 -14.62 -19.00
C LEU A 94 -10.98 -13.85 -19.91
N ASP A 95 -11.17 -14.37 -21.12
CA ASP A 95 -12.18 -13.86 -22.04
C ASP A 95 -13.54 -14.46 -21.67
N LEU A 96 -14.27 -13.77 -20.80
CA LEU A 96 -15.56 -14.21 -20.27
C LEU A 96 -16.66 -13.28 -20.79
N PRO A 97 -17.91 -13.78 -20.96
CA PRO A 97 -18.98 -12.99 -21.53
C PRO A 97 -19.27 -11.68 -20.79
N TRP A 98 -18.96 -11.57 -19.49
CA TRP A 98 -19.17 -10.35 -18.70
C TRP A 98 -17.91 -9.51 -18.47
N SER A 99 -16.72 -10.05 -18.79
CA SER A 99 -15.46 -9.38 -18.50
C SER A 99 -15.24 -8.20 -19.43
N PRO A 100 -14.77 -7.04 -18.93
CA PRO A 100 -14.42 -5.91 -19.78
C PRO A 100 -13.32 -6.30 -20.78
N SER A 101 -13.28 -5.60 -21.92
CA SER A 101 -12.22 -5.81 -22.90
C SER A 101 -10.84 -5.56 -22.29
N ALA A 102 -9.82 -6.26 -22.79
CA ALA A 102 -8.45 -6.07 -22.33
C ALA A 102 -7.96 -4.62 -22.50
N GLN A 103 -8.48 -3.89 -23.50
CA GLN A 103 -8.17 -2.48 -23.69
C GLN A 103 -8.79 -1.62 -22.59
N SER A 104 -10.08 -1.83 -22.28
CA SER A 104 -10.75 -1.12 -21.19
C SER A 104 -10.06 -1.34 -19.83
N VAL A 105 -9.57 -2.56 -19.58
CA VAL A 105 -8.79 -2.87 -18.36
C VAL A 105 -7.47 -2.08 -18.34
N LYS A 106 -6.75 -2.02 -19.46
CA LYS A 106 -5.52 -1.22 -19.59
C LYS A 106 -5.79 0.27 -19.40
N ASP A 107 -6.89 0.78 -19.93
CA ASP A 107 -7.27 2.18 -19.80
C ASP A 107 -7.58 2.54 -18.34
N VAL A 108 -8.27 1.65 -17.60
CA VAL A 108 -8.49 1.82 -16.15
C VAL A 108 -7.18 1.76 -15.38
N ALA A 109 -6.28 0.83 -15.72
CA ALA A 109 -4.96 0.75 -15.09
C ALA A 109 -4.13 2.01 -15.35
N ALA A 110 -4.15 2.54 -16.58
CA ALA A 110 -3.49 3.77 -16.96
C ALA A 110 -4.09 4.98 -16.23
N GLY A 111 -5.41 5.06 -16.10
CA GLY A 111 -6.08 6.10 -15.32
C GLY A 111 -5.74 6.04 -13.82
N THR A 112 -5.48 4.85 -13.29
CA THR A 112 -5.17 4.63 -11.87
C THR A 112 -3.69 4.84 -11.54
N HIS A 113 -2.77 4.48 -12.44
CA HIS A 113 -1.32 4.53 -12.20
C HIS A 113 -0.59 5.66 -12.95
N GLY A 114 -1.22 6.24 -13.97
CA GLY A 114 -0.67 7.34 -14.76
C GLY A 114 -0.84 8.70 -14.09
N TRP A 115 -0.36 8.85 -12.86
CA TRP A 115 -0.61 10.07 -12.08
C TRP A 115 -0.05 11.34 -12.71
N THR A 116 0.97 11.20 -13.57
CA THR A 116 1.56 12.31 -14.31
C THR A 116 0.61 12.96 -15.31
N THR A 117 -0.43 12.25 -15.76
CA THR A 117 -1.43 12.78 -16.70
C THR A 117 -2.65 13.37 -16.00
N TRP A 118 -2.78 13.24 -14.67
CA TRP A 118 -3.93 13.76 -13.93
C TRP A 118 -4.02 15.29 -13.92
N TYR A 119 -2.90 15.97 -14.16
CA TYR A 119 -2.83 17.44 -14.08
C TYR A 119 -3.08 18.13 -15.42
N GLY A 120 -3.28 17.38 -16.52
CA GLY A 120 -3.43 17.89 -17.88
C GLY A 120 -2.16 17.75 -18.73
N THR A 121 -1.96 18.66 -19.69
CA THR A 121 -0.76 18.70 -20.55
C THR A 121 0.32 19.63 -19.98
N PRO A 122 1.59 19.20 -19.89
CA PRO A 122 2.67 20.06 -19.43
C PRO A 122 2.92 21.24 -20.40
N PRO A 123 3.44 22.39 -19.92
CA PRO A 123 3.88 23.49 -20.77
C PRO A 123 4.93 23.05 -21.81
N GLN A 124 4.96 23.70 -22.97
CA GLN A 124 5.95 23.42 -24.00
C GLN A 124 7.38 23.54 -23.45
N GLY A 125 8.22 22.53 -23.72
CA GLY A 125 9.62 22.48 -23.26
C GLY A 125 9.82 21.96 -21.83
N MET A 126 8.77 21.71 -21.05
CA MET A 126 8.88 21.16 -19.69
C MET A 126 8.73 19.63 -19.69
N PRO A 127 9.65 18.87 -19.07
CA PRO A 127 9.48 17.42 -18.91
C PRO A 127 8.21 17.09 -18.11
N ALA A 128 7.39 16.18 -18.62
CA ALA A 128 6.08 15.85 -18.04
C ALA A 128 6.17 15.42 -16.56
N TRP A 129 7.18 14.63 -16.20
CA TRP A 129 7.37 14.16 -14.83
C TRP A 129 7.71 15.31 -13.85
N LEU A 130 8.52 16.29 -14.28
CA LEU A 130 8.92 17.41 -13.44
C LEU A 130 7.73 18.33 -13.19
N TRP A 131 6.97 18.59 -14.26
CA TRP A 131 5.71 19.33 -14.16
C TRP A 131 4.73 18.63 -13.22
N ALA A 132 4.54 17.32 -13.37
CA ALA A 132 3.66 16.53 -12.52
C ALA A 132 4.09 16.57 -11.04
N VAL A 133 5.39 16.42 -10.74
CA VAL A 133 5.90 16.54 -9.35
C VAL A 133 5.62 17.94 -8.79
N GLY A 134 5.86 18.98 -9.57
CA GLY A 134 5.56 20.36 -9.18
C GLY A 134 4.06 20.59 -8.92
N ARG A 135 3.19 20.06 -9.77
CA ARG A 135 1.73 20.10 -9.58
C ARG A 135 1.31 19.29 -8.35
N TRP A 136 1.84 18.09 -8.16
CA TRP A 136 1.55 17.24 -7.00
C TRP A 136 1.88 17.96 -5.67
N LEU A 137 3.07 18.55 -5.56
CA LEU A 137 3.48 19.32 -4.38
C LEU A 137 2.63 20.57 -4.12
N THR A 138 1.98 21.12 -5.15
CA THR A 138 1.18 22.35 -5.05
C THR A 138 -0.33 22.11 -5.04
N THR A 139 -0.80 20.90 -5.37
CA THR A 139 -2.23 20.57 -5.45
C THR A 139 -2.88 20.58 -4.07
N ASP A 140 -2.23 19.97 -3.09
CA ASP A 140 -2.79 19.79 -1.76
C ASP A 140 -1.72 19.89 -0.66
N ARG A 141 -2.11 20.46 0.48
CA ARG A 141 -1.19 20.59 1.64
C ARG A 141 -0.69 19.23 2.15
N SER A 142 -1.52 18.19 2.07
CA SER A 142 -1.12 16.83 2.47
C SER A 142 -0.01 16.28 1.58
N GLU A 143 -0.04 16.56 0.29
CA GLU A 143 0.97 16.08 -0.66
C GLU A 143 2.32 16.80 -0.44
N LEU A 144 2.30 18.11 -0.18
CA LEU A 144 3.48 18.85 0.25
C LEU A 144 4.10 18.26 1.53
N ILE A 145 3.28 18.04 2.56
CA ILE A 145 3.72 17.41 3.83
C ILE A 145 4.30 16.02 3.56
N THR A 146 3.69 15.24 2.66
CA THR A 146 4.19 13.93 2.25
C THR A 146 5.59 14.01 1.67
N GLY A 147 5.80 14.93 0.71
CA GLY A 147 7.11 15.15 0.09
C GLY A 147 8.17 15.52 1.11
N LEU A 148 7.87 16.45 2.02
CA LEU A 148 8.77 16.85 3.10
C LEU A 148 9.09 15.67 4.06
N LEU A 149 8.10 14.87 4.42
CA LEU A 149 8.28 13.69 5.27
C LEU A 149 9.12 12.61 4.59
N ILE A 150 8.94 12.37 3.29
CA ILE A 150 9.75 11.43 2.51
C ILE A 150 11.21 11.88 2.54
N VAL A 151 11.50 13.13 2.15
CA VAL A 151 12.86 13.67 2.13
C VAL A 151 13.49 13.60 3.52
N GLY A 152 12.76 14.04 4.55
CA GLY A 152 13.21 13.99 5.94
C GLY A 152 13.52 12.57 6.41
N ALA A 153 12.65 11.59 6.11
CA ALA A 153 12.84 10.19 6.49
C ALA A 153 14.04 9.55 5.78
N ILE A 154 14.25 9.85 4.49
CA ILE A 154 15.40 9.36 3.72
C ILE A 154 16.71 9.92 4.29
N LEU A 155 16.79 11.24 4.49
CA LEU A 155 17.98 11.89 5.07
C LEU A 155 18.27 11.36 6.47
N TRP A 156 17.24 11.18 7.29
CA TRP A 156 17.36 10.63 8.63
C TRP A 156 17.98 9.22 8.62
N VAL A 157 17.43 8.30 7.82
CA VAL A 157 17.96 6.94 7.70
C VAL A 157 19.37 6.94 7.13
N ALA A 158 19.67 7.76 6.12
CA ALA A 158 21.00 7.88 5.54
C ALA A 158 22.04 8.30 6.60
N VAL A 159 21.76 9.35 7.38
CA VAL A 159 22.65 9.80 8.47
C VAL A 159 22.88 8.69 9.50
N GLN A 160 21.82 7.96 9.88
CA GLN A 160 21.96 6.89 10.87
C GLN A 160 22.73 5.69 10.34
N LEU A 161 22.51 5.27 9.09
CA LEU A 161 23.27 4.20 8.45
C LEU A 161 24.76 4.59 8.30
N LEU A 162 25.06 5.83 7.94
CA LEU A 162 26.44 6.34 7.89
C LEU A 162 27.11 6.33 9.26
N ARG A 163 26.39 6.77 10.31
CA ARG A 163 26.88 6.70 11.70
C ARG A 163 27.15 5.26 12.14
N GLN A 164 26.26 4.33 11.79
CA GLN A 164 26.45 2.91 12.08
C GLN A 164 27.63 2.33 11.33
N ALA A 165 27.78 2.62 10.03
CA ALA A 165 28.91 2.18 9.23
C ALA A 165 30.24 2.67 9.84
N ASN A 166 30.29 3.93 10.29
CA ASN A 166 31.47 4.49 10.95
C ASN A 166 31.76 3.84 12.30
N ARG A 167 30.74 3.54 13.11
CA ARG A 167 30.91 2.80 14.38
C ARG A 167 31.39 1.37 14.14
N ARG A 168 30.86 0.70 13.12
CA ARG A 168 31.29 -0.64 12.73
C ARG A 168 32.75 -0.62 12.29
N LYS A 169 33.18 0.33 11.46
CA LYS A 169 34.60 0.47 11.09
C LYS A 169 35.53 0.60 12.31
N LYS A 170 35.07 1.27 13.38
CA LYS A 170 35.85 1.42 14.63
C LYS A 170 35.86 0.17 15.52
N MET A 171 34.81 -0.65 15.48
CA MET A 171 34.66 -1.84 16.33
C MET A 171 34.97 -3.17 15.60
N ALA A 172 34.98 -3.17 14.27
CA ALA A 172 35.11 -4.38 13.48
C ALA A 172 36.57 -4.84 13.46
N GLY A 173 36.88 -5.84 14.28
CA GLY A 173 37.84 -6.87 13.91
C GLY A 173 37.32 -7.72 12.73
N PRO A 174 38.06 -8.74 12.26
CA PRO A 174 37.77 -9.53 11.06
C PRO A 174 36.59 -10.52 11.27
N GLY A 175 35.42 -10.00 11.59
CA GLY A 175 34.19 -10.77 11.75
C GLY A 175 33.39 -10.90 10.46
N PRO A 176 32.59 -11.98 10.29
CA PRO A 176 31.79 -12.21 9.09
C PRO A 176 30.75 -11.11 8.85
N ASN A 177 30.67 -10.66 7.59
CA ASN A 177 29.75 -9.64 7.07
C ASN A 177 28.27 -10.05 7.23
N GLN A 178 27.70 -9.89 8.43
CA GLN A 178 26.26 -9.99 8.62
C GLN A 178 25.60 -8.67 8.19
N THR A 179 24.75 -8.75 7.17
CA THR A 179 23.92 -7.61 6.77
C THR A 179 22.96 -7.24 7.92
N PRO A 180 22.91 -5.95 8.31
CA PRO A 180 21.96 -5.50 9.32
C PRO A 180 20.52 -5.75 8.88
N VAL A 181 19.66 -6.18 9.81
CA VAL A 181 18.22 -6.27 9.56
C VAL A 181 17.64 -4.88 9.26
N GLU A 182 18.23 -3.85 9.86
CA GLU A 182 17.91 -2.44 9.65
C GLU A 182 18.06 -2.03 8.18
N LEU A 183 19.06 -2.55 7.48
CA LEU A 183 19.26 -2.27 6.05
C LEU A 183 18.14 -2.89 5.20
N TRP A 184 17.67 -4.08 5.55
CA TRP A 184 16.54 -4.72 4.87
C TRP A 184 15.25 -3.93 5.06
N ILE A 185 14.98 -3.48 6.28
CA ILE A 185 13.80 -2.68 6.59
C ILE A 185 13.88 -1.30 5.91
N ALA A 186 15.06 -0.68 5.91
CA ALA A 186 15.30 0.57 5.17
C ALA A 186 15.10 0.39 3.66
N ALA A 187 15.64 -0.69 3.08
CA ALA A 187 15.47 -1.00 1.67
C ALA A 187 13.99 -1.23 1.30
N LEU A 188 13.23 -1.93 2.15
CA LEU A 188 11.79 -2.08 2.00
C LEU A 188 11.08 -0.71 2.04
N GLY A 189 11.41 0.15 3.00
CA GLY A 189 10.82 1.50 3.10
C GLY A 189 11.11 2.35 1.87
N LEU A 190 12.36 2.38 1.41
CA LEU A 190 12.78 3.13 0.22
C LEU A 190 12.12 2.58 -1.05
N PHE A 191 12.14 1.26 -1.23
CA PHE A 191 11.51 0.62 -2.39
C PHE A 191 9.99 0.80 -2.38
N GLY A 192 9.34 0.70 -1.22
CA GLY A 192 7.92 0.96 -1.08
C GLY A 192 7.53 2.40 -1.43
N ILE A 193 8.31 3.38 -0.97
CA ILE A 193 8.14 4.79 -1.37
C ILE A 193 8.33 4.94 -2.88
N ALA A 194 9.42 4.40 -3.45
CA ALA A 194 9.67 4.50 -4.88
C ALA A 194 8.54 3.87 -5.71
N PHE A 195 8.09 2.67 -5.32
CA PHE A 195 6.96 1.99 -5.93
C PHE A 195 5.69 2.85 -5.92
N LEU A 196 5.39 3.51 -4.79
CA LEU A 196 4.24 4.40 -4.68
C LEU A 196 4.42 5.71 -5.46
N MET A 197 5.61 6.29 -5.50
CA MET A 197 5.88 7.49 -6.29
C MET A 197 5.75 7.24 -7.80
N VAL A 198 6.03 6.01 -8.24
CA VAL A 198 5.83 5.60 -9.62
C VAL A 198 4.35 5.33 -9.93
N THR A 199 3.61 4.75 -8.98
CA THR A 199 2.24 4.30 -9.23
C THR A 199 1.18 5.33 -8.81
N THR A 200 1.17 5.76 -7.55
CA THR A 200 0.19 6.68 -6.99
C THR A 200 0.79 7.43 -5.78
N PRO A 201 1.31 8.65 -5.95
CA PRO A 201 2.09 9.36 -4.91
C PRO A 201 1.23 9.98 -3.80
N PHE A 202 0.07 9.41 -3.46
CA PHE A 202 -0.81 9.96 -2.43
C PHE A 202 -0.27 9.72 -1.02
N PHE A 203 -0.42 10.73 -0.14
CA PHE A 203 -0.08 10.65 1.28
C PHE A 203 -0.52 9.32 1.92
N ARG A 204 -1.80 8.97 1.76
CA ARG A 204 -2.45 7.81 2.41
C ARG A 204 -1.81 6.46 2.06
N PHE A 205 -1.06 6.38 0.96
CA PHE A 205 -0.37 5.16 0.57
C PHE A 205 1.06 5.16 1.10
N SER A 206 1.72 6.31 1.12
CA SER A 206 3.13 6.46 1.49
C SER A 206 3.40 6.43 3.00
N VAL A 207 2.40 6.78 3.84
CA VAL A 207 2.59 6.90 5.30
C VAL A 207 3.25 5.67 5.93
N ALA A 208 2.80 4.46 5.59
CA ALA A 208 3.33 3.25 6.21
C ALA A 208 4.84 3.07 5.96
N TYR A 209 5.29 3.35 4.74
CA TYR A 209 6.71 3.23 4.38
C TYR A 209 7.57 4.37 4.94
N ILE A 210 7.01 5.59 5.03
CA ILE A 210 7.66 6.72 5.71
C ILE A 210 7.87 6.39 7.20
N VAL A 211 6.82 5.93 7.88
CA VAL A 211 6.88 5.53 9.30
C VAL A 211 7.89 4.41 9.51
N LEU A 212 7.97 3.45 8.57
CA LEU A 212 8.96 2.40 8.61
C LEU A 212 10.40 2.94 8.60
N LEU A 213 10.71 3.89 7.72
CA LEU A 213 12.02 4.54 7.66
C LEU A 213 12.33 5.33 8.94
N LEU A 214 11.36 6.10 9.43
CA LEU A 214 11.50 6.84 10.68
C LEU A 214 11.77 5.89 11.87
N ALA A 215 11.08 4.75 11.94
CA ALA A 215 11.28 3.73 12.96
C ALA A 215 12.68 3.12 12.91
N VAL A 216 13.20 2.80 11.72
CA VAL A 216 14.59 2.31 11.55
C VAL A 216 15.61 3.35 12.01
N GLY A 217 15.43 4.62 11.63
CA GLY A 217 16.35 5.65 12.08
C GLY A 217 16.25 5.88 13.60
N ALA A 218 15.06 5.73 14.19
CA ALA A 218 14.84 5.86 15.63
C ALA A 218 15.42 4.69 16.44
N SER A 219 15.37 3.45 15.94
CA SER A 219 15.95 2.28 16.63
C SER A 219 17.46 2.41 16.83
N ASN A 220 18.11 3.22 15.99
CA ASN A 220 19.54 3.46 16.00
C ASN A 220 19.96 4.63 16.89
N LEU A 221 18.99 5.35 17.45
CA LEU A 221 19.26 6.25 18.54
C LEU A 221 19.66 5.40 19.73
N ASN A 222 20.98 5.30 19.96
CA ASN A 222 21.57 4.86 21.23
C ASN A 222 21.21 5.87 22.32
N LEU A 223 19.92 6.06 22.58
CA LEU A 223 19.47 6.60 23.84
C LEU A 223 19.96 5.59 24.87
N PRO A 224 20.79 5.97 25.83
CA PRO A 224 21.29 5.05 26.83
C PRO A 224 20.14 4.70 27.78
N VAL A 225 19.24 3.82 27.33
CA VAL A 225 18.05 3.36 28.07
C VAL A 225 18.48 2.73 29.40
N ALA A 226 19.64 2.07 29.46
CA ALA A 226 20.18 1.48 30.69
C ALA A 226 20.77 2.50 31.69
N ARG A 227 21.22 3.70 31.26
CA ARG A 227 21.65 4.77 32.19
C ARG A 227 20.54 5.75 32.53
N LEU A 228 19.52 5.86 31.67
CA LEU A 228 18.35 6.71 31.92
C LEU A 228 17.14 5.98 32.51
N THR A 229 17.17 4.65 32.68
CA THR A 229 16.12 3.91 33.41
C THR A 229 16.11 4.25 34.90
N ASN A 230 17.21 4.76 35.45
CA ASN A 230 17.25 5.25 36.82
C ASN A 230 16.64 6.67 36.99
N GLN A 231 16.20 7.31 35.89
CA GLN A 231 15.44 8.55 35.95
C GLN A 231 14.18 8.39 35.09
N PHE A 232 13.01 8.27 35.75
CA PHE A 232 11.64 8.19 35.21
C PHE A 232 11.27 9.12 34.02
N LYS A 233 12.16 10.02 33.60
CA LYS A 233 11.99 11.01 32.53
C LYS A 233 12.20 10.46 31.11
N LEU A 234 12.97 9.39 30.85
CA LEU A 234 13.20 8.93 29.46
C LEU A 234 12.03 8.15 28.88
N ARG A 235 11.32 7.35 29.68
CA ARG A 235 10.05 6.74 29.27
C ARG A 235 9.05 7.83 28.89
N ARG A 236 9.07 8.98 29.60
CA ARG A 236 8.32 10.18 29.22
C ARG A 236 8.82 10.75 27.89
N PHE A 237 10.12 10.88 27.62
CA PHE A 237 10.61 11.46 26.35
C PHE A 237 10.41 10.59 25.11
N VAL A 238 10.56 9.26 25.19
CA VAL A 238 10.28 8.37 24.05
C VAL A 238 8.78 8.26 23.81
N MET A 239 7.99 8.15 24.88
CA MET A 239 6.54 8.30 24.77
C MET A 239 6.19 9.68 24.24
N LEU A 240 6.77 10.77 24.74
CA LEU A 240 6.55 12.14 24.26
C LEU A 240 6.98 12.29 22.81
N GLY A 241 8.03 11.64 22.33
CA GLY A 241 8.45 11.68 20.93
C GLY A 241 7.44 10.99 20.01
N ALA A 242 7.04 9.78 20.37
CA ALA A 242 5.99 9.03 19.67
C ALA A 242 4.64 9.76 19.75
N ILE A 243 4.28 10.29 20.92
CA ILE A 243 3.13 11.16 21.18
C ILE A 243 3.27 12.44 20.37
N THR A 244 4.40 13.12 20.29
CA THR A 244 4.57 14.37 19.52
C THR A 244 4.61 14.15 18.02
N LEU A 245 4.70 12.91 17.53
CA LEU A 245 4.63 12.61 16.10
C LEU A 245 3.26 12.03 15.73
N VAL A 246 2.71 11.14 16.58
CA VAL A 246 1.37 10.57 16.42
C VAL A 246 0.29 11.58 16.79
N ILE A 247 0.43 12.34 17.88
CA ILE A 247 -0.59 13.30 18.33
C ILE A 247 -0.76 14.45 17.34
N PRO A 248 0.25 15.10 16.74
CA PRO A 248 -0.02 16.11 15.72
C PRO A 248 -0.60 15.51 14.45
N VAL A 249 -0.21 14.29 14.05
CA VAL A 249 -0.81 13.62 12.88
C VAL A 249 -2.27 13.25 13.17
N VAL A 250 -2.56 12.73 14.36
CA VAL A 250 -3.90 12.40 14.83
C VAL A 250 -4.71 13.67 15.04
N LEU A 251 -4.18 14.71 15.70
CA LEU A 251 -4.82 16.00 15.89
C LEU A 251 -5.04 16.72 14.58
N LEU A 252 -4.10 16.75 13.63
CA LEU A 252 -4.31 17.35 12.31
C LEU A 252 -5.34 16.54 11.48
N SER A 253 -5.38 15.22 11.66
CA SER A 253 -6.42 14.37 11.06
C SER A 253 -7.79 14.60 11.71
N LEU A 254 -7.83 14.78 13.02
CA LEU A 254 -9.02 15.08 13.81
C LEU A 254 -9.49 16.52 13.63
N GLN A 255 -8.60 17.49 13.37
CA GLN A 255 -8.94 18.90 13.16
C GLN A 255 -9.71 19.11 11.85
N ARG A 256 -9.58 18.17 10.89
CA ARG A 256 -10.32 18.18 9.62
C ARG A 256 -11.70 17.53 9.70
N GLN A 257 -12.03 16.80 10.77
CA GLN A 257 -13.35 16.16 10.90
C GLN A 257 -14.05 16.64 12.17
N HIS A 258 -15.23 17.23 12.00
CA HIS A 258 -16.10 17.70 13.08
C HIS A 258 -16.13 16.69 14.24
N PHE A 259 -15.55 17.07 15.38
CA PHE A 259 -15.41 16.31 16.63
C PHE A 259 -16.74 15.88 17.29
N GLY A 260 -17.89 16.08 16.63
CA GLY A 260 -19.21 15.85 17.21
C GLY A 260 -19.46 14.41 17.64
N ASN A 261 -18.79 13.43 17.03
CA ASN A 261 -18.96 12.00 17.35
C ASN A 261 -17.65 11.23 17.17
N LEU A 262 -16.82 11.11 18.22
CA LEU A 262 -15.66 10.20 18.21
C LEU A 262 -16.05 8.71 18.12
N VAL A 263 -17.29 8.40 18.51
CA VAL A 263 -17.82 7.02 18.60
C VAL A 263 -18.59 6.62 17.35
N MET A 264 -19.16 7.59 16.62
CA MET A 264 -19.94 7.32 15.41
C MET A 264 -19.32 8.04 14.22
N PRO A 265 -19.17 7.37 13.06
CA PRO A 265 -18.75 8.05 11.85
C PRO A 265 -19.71 9.21 11.53
N PRO A 266 -19.24 10.27 10.85
CA PRO A 266 -20.13 11.31 10.37
C PRO A 266 -21.26 10.68 9.53
N PRO A 267 -22.48 11.23 9.56
CA PRO A 267 -23.57 10.72 8.74
C PRO A 267 -23.14 10.72 7.28
N MET A 268 -23.49 9.65 6.55
CA MET A 268 -23.21 9.57 5.12
C MET A 268 -23.87 10.75 4.42
N ARG A 269 -23.15 11.40 3.50
CA ARG A 269 -23.73 12.46 2.67
C ARG A 269 -24.81 11.83 1.79
N PHE A 270 -26.03 12.36 1.89
CA PHE A 270 -27.10 12.02 0.97
C PHE A 270 -26.91 12.85 -0.30
N THR A 271 -26.98 12.18 -1.44
CA THR A 271 -26.99 12.84 -2.75
C THR A 271 -28.36 12.66 -3.39
N GLN A 272 -28.79 13.65 -4.16
CA GLN A 272 -29.95 13.49 -5.01
C GLN A 272 -29.62 12.53 -6.15
N VAL A 273 -30.46 11.52 -6.33
CA VAL A 273 -30.28 10.52 -7.37
C VAL A 273 -31.42 10.56 -8.37
N ILE A 274 -31.09 10.24 -9.61
CA ILE A 274 -32.02 10.06 -10.71
C ILE A 274 -31.97 8.61 -11.18
N ALA A 275 -33.14 8.03 -11.44
CA ALA A 275 -33.22 6.69 -12.03
C ALA A 275 -32.91 6.78 -13.52
N ARG A 276 -32.02 5.90 -13.99
CA ARG A 276 -31.64 5.75 -15.38
C ARG A 276 -31.85 4.31 -15.82
N GLN A 277 -31.93 4.13 -17.13
CA GLN A 277 -32.05 2.82 -17.73
C GLN A 277 -31.16 2.69 -18.96
N THR A 278 -30.35 1.64 -19.00
CA THR A 278 -29.52 1.28 -20.16
C THR A 278 -29.70 -0.19 -20.44
N ASN A 279 -30.09 -0.56 -21.66
CA ASN A 279 -30.24 -1.96 -22.09
C ASN A 279 -31.13 -2.82 -21.15
N GLY A 280 -32.20 -2.23 -20.61
CA GLY A 280 -33.11 -2.91 -19.68
C GLY A 280 -32.60 -2.98 -18.23
N ILE A 281 -31.42 -2.43 -17.93
CA ILE A 281 -30.85 -2.33 -16.58
C ILE A 281 -31.27 -0.99 -15.98
N THR A 282 -32.12 -1.01 -14.96
CA THR A 282 -32.45 0.18 -14.17
C THR A 282 -31.39 0.39 -13.08
N TYR A 283 -30.82 1.59 -13.02
CA TYR A 283 -29.80 1.97 -12.03
C TYR A 283 -30.02 3.39 -11.53
N LEU A 284 -29.44 3.69 -10.37
CA LEU A 284 -29.44 5.04 -9.81
C LEU A 284 -28.15 5.76 -10.21
N ALA A 285 -28.25 7.04 -10.56
CA ALA A 285 -27.11 7.89 -10.84
C ALA A 285 -27.21 9.17 -10.00
N PRO A 286 -26.11 9.71 -9.46
CA PRO A 286 -26.11 11.02 -8.82
C PRO A 286 -26.58 12.08 -9.83
N ALA A 287 -27.48 12.97 -9.42
CA ALA A 287 -28.02 14.02 -10.28
C ALA A 287 -26.91 14.96 -10.80
N SER A 288 -25.82 15.13 -10.04
CA SER A 288 -24.64 15.90 -10.46
C SER A 288 -23.82 15.23 -11.57
N GLY A 289 -24.06 13.95 -11.87
CA GLY A 289 -23.27 13.15 -12.81
C GLY A 289 -23.28 13.69 -14.25
N ASP A 290 -24.32 14.43 -14.62
CA ASP A 290 -24.46 15.07 -15.95
C ASP A 290 -23.69 16.37 -16.10
N ILE A 291 -23.17 16.92 -15.02
CA ILE A 291 -22.43 18.19 -15.06
C ILE A 291 -20.97 17.86 -15.41
N PRO A 292 -20.50 18.24 -16.61
CA PRO A 292 -19.08 18.13 -16.92
C PRO A 292 -18.32 19.08 -15.99
N ASN A 293 -17.18 18.63 -15.45
CA ASN A 293 -16.19 19.49 -14.81
C ASN A 293 -16.49 20.09 -13.42
N THR A 294 -17.45 19.59 -12.64
CA THR A 294 -17.50 19.93 -11.21
C THR A 294 -16.50 19.09 -10.40
N GLN A 295 -15.69 19.75 -9.57
CA GLN A 295 -14.82 19.09 -8.58
C GLN A 295 -15.64 18.34 -7.51
N ASP A 296 -16.90 18.72 -7.35
CA ASP A 296 -17.87 18.10 -6.45
C ASP A 296 -18.83 17.20 -7.24
N LYS A 297 -18.32 16.08 -7.75
CA LYS A 297 -19.22 15.00 -8.21
C LYS A 297 -19.73 14.24 -7.00
N ASP A 298 -21.05 14.24 -6.82
CA ASP A 298 -21.67 13.41 -5.81
C ASP A 298 -21.44 11.94 -6.12
N MET A 299 -21.16 11.18 -5.07
CA MET A 299 -20.82 9.76 -5.17
C MET A 299 -21.96 8.90 -4.64
N CYS A 300 -22.07 7.68 -5.15
CA CYS A 300 -23.09 6.68 -4.80
C CYS A 300 -22.98 6.07 -3.39
N TRP A 301 -22.35 6.74 -2.41
CA TRP A 301 -22.01 6.13 -1.11
C TRP A 301 -23.22 5.74 -0.26
N SER A 302 -24.32 6.49 -0.36
CA SER A 302 -25.52 6.34 0.47
C SER A 302 -26.73 5.77 -0.29
N VAL A 303 -26.51 5.29 -1.51
CA VAL A 303 -27.56 4.95 -2.47
C VAL A 303 -27.66 3.43 -2.62
N PRO A 304 -28.87 2.84 -2.73
CA PRO A 304 -29.03 1.42 -3.03
C PRO A 304 -28.31 1.01 -4.32
N VAL A 305 -27.68 -0.17 -4.32
CA VAL A 305 -27.07 -0.74 -5.52
C VAL A 305 -28.14 -1.31 -6.47
N PRO A 306 -27.98 -1.20 -7.80
CA PRO A 306 -26.84 -0.63 -8.51
C PRO A 306 -26.91 0.89 -8.60
N CYS A 307 -25.82 1.56 -8.21
CA CYS A 307 -25.62 3.00 -8.43
C CYS A 307 -24.30 3.23 -9.16
N THR A 308 -24.35 3.95 -10.27
CA THR A 308 -23.19 4.30 -11.10
C THR A 308 -23.50 5.56 -11.91
N TYR A 309 -22.46 6.28 -12.33
CA TYR A 309 -22.63 7.44 -13.21
C TYR A 309 -23.17 7.03 -14.59
N ASP A 310 -22.61 5.96 -15.14
CA ASP A 310 -23.02 5.42 -16.42
C ASP A 310 -22.82 3.91 -16.46
N ILE A 311 -23.62 3.23 -17.27
CA ILE A 311 -23.44 1.83 -17.64
C ILE A 311 -23.03 1.84 -19.10
N SER A 312 -21.89 1.22 -19.39
CA SER A 312 -21.39 1.14 -20.75
C SER A 312 -22.42 0.47 -21.68
N ARG A 313 -22.60 1.02 -22.88
CA ARG A 313 -23.66 0.62 -23.83
C ARG A 313 -23.53 -0.81 -24.36
N ASP A 314 -22.37 -1.42 -24.17
CA ASP A 314 -22.09 -2.82 -24.49
C ASP A 314 -22.58 -3.80 -23.42
N VAL A 315 -23.04 -3.34 -22.25
CA VAL A 315 -23.48 -4.22 -21.15
C VAL A 315 -24.98 -4.50 -21.24
N TYR A 316 -25.34 -5.79 -21.19
CA TYR A 316 -26.72 -6.29 -21.23
C TYR A 316 -26.99 -7.27 -20.08
N LEU A 317 -28.27 -7.42 -19.69
CA LEU A 317 -28.68 -8.53 -18.83
C LEU A 317 -28.54 -9.85 -19.59
N ARG A 318 -27.90 -10.85 -18.96
CA ARG A 318 -27.79 -12.20 -19.52
C ARG A 318 -29.15 -12.89 -19.58
N ASP A 319 -29.95 -12.78 -18.50
CA ASP A 319 -31.35 -13.22 -18.47
C ASP A 319 -32.22 -12.08 -17.92
N PRO A 320 -32.96 -11.35 -18.79
CA PRO A 320 -33.82 -10.24 -18.36
C PRO A 320 -34.88 -10.63 -17.34
N ARG A 321 -35.32 -11.91 -17.31
CA ARG A 321 -36.37 -12.39 -16.38
C ARG A 321 -35.86 -12.48 -14.93
N LEU A 322 -34.57 -12.74 -14.76
CA LEU A 322 -33.91 -12.83 -13.47
C LEU A 322 -33.34 -11.48 -13.00
N GLY A 323 -33.49 -10.42 -13.82
CA GLY A 323 -32.91 -9.11 -13.54
C GLY A 323 -31.40 -9.19 -13.33
N LEU A 324 -30.88 -8.46 -12.34
CA LEU A 324 -29.44 -8.42 -12.01
C LEU A 324 -28.89 -9.79 -11.57
N ALA A 325 -29.74 -10.65 -11.00
CA ALA A 325 -29.33 -11.99 -10.55
C ALA A 325 -29.03 -12.92 -11.74
N GLY A 326 -29.56 -12.63 -12.93
CA GLY A 326 -29.24 -13.34 -14.16
C GLY A 326 -27.80 -13.12 -14.64
N GLY A 327 -27.12 -12.10 -14.11
CA GLY A 327 -25.78 -11.69 -14.52
C GLY A 327 -25.78 -10.81 -15.77
N PHE A 328 -24.57 -10.50 -16.25
CA PHE A 328 -24.35 -9.56 -17.35
C PHE A 328 -23.63 -10.24 -18.51
N VAL A 329 -23.76 -9.66 -19.70
CA VAL A 329 -22.92 -9.95 -20.87
C VAL A 329 -22.48 -8.65 -21.54
N ARG A 330 -21.29 -8.66 -22.13
CA ARG A 330 -20.76 -7.64 -23.02
C ARG A 330 -20.83 -8.19 -24.44
N ASP A 331 -21.35 -7.36 -25.33
CA ASP A 331 -21.83 -7.71 -26.67
C ASP A 331 -23.19 -8.41 -26.68
N ARG A 332 -24.07 -7.90 -27.55
CA ARG A 332 -25.40 -8.45 -27.74
C ARG A 332 -25.22 -9.81 -28.42
N PRO A 333 -25.62 -10.94 -27.81
CA PRO A 333 -25.63 -12.19 -28.55
C PRO A 333 -26.48 -11.94 -29.80
N ALA A 334 -25.93 -12.25 -30.98
CA ALA A 334 -26.65 -12.13 -32.24
C ALA A 334 -28.01 -12.78 -32.00
N GLN A 335 -29.09 -11.98 -32.10
CA GLN A 335 -30.43 -12.47 -31.80
C GLN A 335 -30.65 -13.69 -32.69
N SER A 336 -30.57 -14.88 -32.12
CA SER A 336 -30.96 -16.11 -32.77
C SER A 336 -32.46 -15.98 -33.00
N ARG A 337 -32.81 -15.53 -34.21
CA ARG A 337 -34.19 -15.48 -34.70
C ARG A 337 -34.77 -16.88 -34.70
#